data_AF-A0A355UJ59-F1
#
_entry.id   AF-A0A355UJ59-F1
#
_cell.length_a   1.000
_cell.length_b   1.000
_cell.length_c   1.000
_cell.angle_alpha   90.00
_cell.angle_beta   90.00
_cell.angle_gamma   90.00
#
_symmetry.space_group_name_H-M   'P 1'
#
loop_
_entity.id
_entity.type
_entity.pdbx_description
1 polymer ?
#
loop_
_entity_poly.entity_id
_entity_poly.type
_entity_poly.pdbx_seq_one_letter_code
_entity_poly.pdbx_strand_id
1 'polypeptide(L)' 'SVYDLYGRQITNYDIEANKNELVLNTKNYPSGIYYIKLTTNNINKTIKLIVNH' A
#
# COMPACT_ATOMS: atom_id res chain seq x y z
N SER A 1 1.14 4.82 1.62
CA SER A 1 2.12 4.60 0.53
C SER A 1 2.38 3.11 0.32
N VAL A 2 2.79 2.69 -0.87
CA VAL A 2 3.12 1.27 -1.19
C VAL A 2 4.57 1.17 -1.65
N TYR A 3 5.27 0.16 -1.15
CA TYR A 3 6.68 -0.11 -1.43
C TYR A 3 6.86 -1.54 -1.94
N ASP A 4 7.85 -1.75 -2.81
CA ASP A 4 8.30 -3.11 -3.16
C ASP A 4 9.22 -3.70 -2.08
N LEU A 5 9.62 -4.96 -2.25
CA LEU A 5 10.50 -5.69 -1.32
C LEU A 5 11.86 -5.01 -1.11
N TYR A 6 12.30 -4.17 -2.06
CA TYR A 6 13.57 -3.44 -1.99
C TYR A 6 13.43 -2.06 -1.34
N GLY A 7 12.22 -1.71 -0.87
CA GLY A 7 11.94 -0.43 -0.23
C GLY A 7 11.73 0.73 -1.21
N ARG A 8 11.65 0.47 -2.52
CA ARG A 8 11.31 1.50 -3.50
C ARG A 8 9.81 1.80 -3.43
N GLN A 9 9.47 3.06 -3.29
CA GLN A 9 8.08 3.51 -3.29
C GLN A 9 7.50 3.36 -4.70
N ILE A 10 6.43 2.57 -4.82
CA ILE A 10 5.72 2.33 -6.08
C ILE A 10 4.62 3.37 -6.28
N THR A 11 3.91 3.72 -5.20
CA THR A 11 2.82 4.70 -5.26
C THR A 11 2.55 5.33 -3.90
N ASN A 12 2.00 6.55 -3.92
CA ASN A 12 1.42 7.19 -2.74
C ASN A 12 -0.06 7.43 -2.95
N TYR A 13 -0.84 7.21 -1.89
CA TYR A 13 -2.25 7.55 -1.85
C TYR A 13 -2.46 8.48 -0.67
N ASP A 14 -3.06 9.62 -0.94
CA ASP A 14 -3.62 10.46 0.11
C ASP A 14 -5.06 10.01 0.35
N ILE A 15 -5.36 9.65 1.59
CA ILE A 15 -6.68 9.16 1.99
C ILE A 15 -7.36 10.32 2.72
N GLU A 16 -8.51 10.75 2.20
CA GLU A 16 -9.35 11.71 2.90
C GLU A 16 -9.81 11.14 4.25
N ALA A 17 -9.84 11.98 5.28
CA ALA A 17 -10.09 11.57 6.67
C ALA A 17 -11.41 10.81 6.89
N ASN A 18 -12.36 10.93 5.95
CA ASN A 18 -13.70 10.35 6.05
C ASN A 18 -13.86 9.03 5.29
N LYS A 19 -12.81 8.53 4.64
CA LYS A 19 -12.85 7.24 3.95
C LYS A 19 -12.39 6.12 4.88
N ASN A 20 -13.26 5.13 5.06
CA ASN A 20 -12.98 3.92 5.82
C ASN A 20 -12.29 2.83 4.98
N GLU A 21 -12.23 3.02 3.66
CA GLU A 21 -11.73 2.02 2.72
C GLU A 21 -10.68 2.62 1.78
N LEU A 22 -9.64 1.83 1.53
CA LEU A 22 -8.62 2.09 0.52
C LEU A 22 -8.71 0.99 -0.54
N VAL A 23 -8.97 1.39 -1.79
CA VAL A 23 -8.96 0.47 -2.94
C VAL A 23 -7.60 0.56 -3.64
N LEU A 24 -6.88 -0.56 -3.70
CA LEU A 24 -5.60 -0.69 -4.39
C LEU A 24 -5.77 -1.45 -5.69
N ASN A 25 -5.42 -0.84 -6.82
CA ASN A 25 -5.39 -1.53 -8.11
C ASN A 25 -4.00 -2.16 -8.34
N THR A 26 -3.94 -3.49 -8.25
CA THR A 26 -2.70 -4.29 -8.37
C THR A 26 -2.54 -4.95 -9.73
N LYS A 27 -3.41 -4.66 -10.71
CA LYS A 27 -3.42 -5.35 -12.02
C LYS A 27 -2.07 -5.27 -12.74
N ASN A 28 -1.39 -4.14 -12.64
CA ASN A 28 -0.11 -3.90 -13.31
C ASN A 28 1.10 -4.14 -12.38
N TYR A 29 0.88 -4.65 -11.18
CA TYR A 29 1.97 -4.94 -10.25
C TYR A 29 2.53 -6.32 -10.61
N PRO A 30 3.84 -6.44 -10.86
CA PRO A 30 4.49 -7.74 -11.01
C PRO A 30 4.19 -8.66 -9.82
N SER A 31 4.20 -9.97 -10.05
CA SER A 31 4.10 -10.95 -8.95
C SER A 31 5.25 -10.73 -7.97
N GLY A 32 4.94 -10.66 -6.68
CA GLY A 32 5.93 -10.30 -5.67
C GLY A 32 5.34 -9.88 -4.33
N ILE A 33 6.23 -9.50 -3.42
CA ILE A 33 5.89 -9.00 -2.09
C ILE A 33 5.96 -7.47 -2.09
N TYR A 34 4.92 -6.86 -1.55
CA TYR A 34 4.79 -5.43 -1.36
C TYR A 34 4.45 -5.10 0.09
N TYR A 35 4.82 -3.90 0.51
CA TYR A 35 4.50 -3.35 1.82
C TYR A 35 3.64 -2.10 1.67
N ILE A 36 2.48 -2.09 2.31
CA ILE A 36 1.60 -0.93 2.38
C ILE A 36 1.81 -0.29 3.75
N LYS A 37 2.32 0.95 3.75
CA LYS A 37 2.41 1.78 4.94
C LYS A 37 1.20 2.72 5.01
N LEU A 38 0.39 2.54 6.03
CA LEU A 38 -0.74 3.40 6.39
C LEU A 38 -0.32 4.27 7.55
N THR A 39 -0.36 5.58 7.35
CA THR A 39 0.00 6.56 8.38
C THR A 39 -1.10 7.60 8.43
N THR A 40 -1.74 7.73 9.59
CA THR A 40 -2.63 8.83 9.98
C THR A 40 -2.11 9.41 11.29
N ASN A 41 -2.70 10.49 11.77
CA ASN A 41 -2.30 11.11 13.04
C ASN A 41 -2.28 10.11 14.22
N ASN A 42 -3.14 9.09 14.19
CA ASN A 42 -3.31 8.14 15.29
C ASN A 42 -2.94 6.69 14.93
N ILE A 43 -2.67 6.39 13.66
CA ILE A 43 -2.44 5.03 13.18
C ILE A 43 -1.14 4.99 12.39
N ASN A 44 -0.24 4.10 12.77
CA ASN A 44 0.90 3.71 11.94
C ASN A 44 0.90 2.19 11.81
N LYS A 45 0.54 1.70 10.62
CA LYS A 45 0.40 0.28 10.34
C LYS A 45 1.10 -0.08 9.05
N THR A 46 1.78 -1.21 9.05
CA THR A 46 2.35 -1.82 7.84
C THR A 46 1.62 -3.12 7.54
N ILE A 47 1.24 -3.31 6.28
CA ILE A 47 0.54 -4.50 5.79
C ILE A 47 1.40 -5.13 4.70
N LYS A 48 1.65 -6.43 4.79
CA LYS A 48 2.28 -7.20 3.72
C LYS A 48 1.22 -7.61 2.71
N LEU A 49 1.46 -7.29 1.44
CA LEU A 49 0.65 -7.71 0.31
C LEU A 49 1.46 -8.68 -0.55
N ILE A 50 0.86 -9.80 -0.93
CA ILE A 50 1.44 -10.75 -1.88
C ILE A 50 0.60 -10.67 -3.15
N VAL A 51 1.22 -10.26 -4.25
CA VAL A 51 0.61 -10.24 -5.57
C VAL A 51 1.07 -11.49 -6.31
N ASN A 52 0.12 -12.28 -6.79
CA ASN A 52 0.37 -13.47 -7.59
C ASN A 52 -0.75 -13.60 -8.62
N HIS A 53 -0.43 -13.44 -9.90
CA HIS A 53 -1.35 -13.60 -11.03
C HIS A 53 -1.20 -14.98 -11.67
#